data_AF-A0A948SMI9-F1
#
_entry.id   AF-A0A948SMI9-F1
#
_cell.length_a   1.000
_cell.length_b   1.000
_cell.length_c   1.000
_cell.angle_alpha   90.00
_cell.angle_beta   90.00
_cell.angle_gamma   90.00
#
_symmetry.space_group_name_H-M   'P 1'
#
loop_
_entity.id
_entity.type
_entity.pdbx_description
1 polymer ?
#
loop_
_entity_poly.entity_id
_entity_poly.type
_entity_poly.pdbx_seq_one_letter_code
_entity_poly.pdbx_strand_id
1 'polypeptide(L)'
;MVSMARNISVAALAAGMACAPASAALVQFMHTFVNTSGAAQDFTFTVSSDVAYSGQSLFDIQGSLALNLIDLNGNGATVSTNGVPMYVASIGSVNPTVVQTIWNEPWSFGVGVYGNGVPQDQVFAAMNVPVTPEAVQPLSITIRLRLSARDMVTVSGTFQAAPVPAPGAIALLAMTGVSGAVRRRRR
;
A
#
# COMPACT_ATOMS: atom_id res chain seq x y z
N MET A 1 7.46 -34.75 -65.23
CA MET A 1 8.11 -34.52 -63.92
C MET A 1 8.46 -33.04 -63.81
N VAL A 2 7.63 -32.26 -63.10
CA VAL A 2 8.02 -30.95 -62.57
C VAL A 2 7.43 -30.87 -61.16
N SER A 3 8.33 -30.74 -60.19
CA SER A 3 8.08 -30.85 -58.76
C SER A 3 7.40 -29.59 -58.21
N MET A 4 6.27 -29.76 -57.52
CA MET A 4 5.61 -28.76 -56.69
C MET A 4 6.48 -28.42 -55.48
N ALA A 5 6.94 -27.17 -55.36
CA ALA A 5 7.50 -26.65 -54.11
C ALA A 5 6.36 -26.07 -53.25
N ARG A 6 6.04 -26.75 -52.15
CA ARG A 6 5.14 -26.24 -51.09
C ARG A 6 5.90 -25.24 -50.23
N ASN A 7 5.50 -23.97 -50.28
CA ASN A 7 5.92 -22.97 -49.30
C ASN A 7 5.12 -23.17 -48.00
N ILE A 8 5.77 -23.70 -46.96
CA ILE A 8 5.25 -23.72 -45.59
C ILE A 8 5.74 -22.45 -44.92
N SER A 9 4.88 -21.43 -44.85
CA SER A 9 5.15 -20.22 -44.08
C SER A 9 4.93 -20.52 -42.59
N VAL A 10 6.02 -20.56 -41.82
CA VAL A 10 6.00 -20.67 -40.36
C VAL A 10 5.55 -19.32 -39.78
N ALA A 11 4.40 -19.30 -39.11
CA ALA A 11 3.93 -18.15 -38.37
C ALA A 11 4.80 -17.96 -37.11
N ALA A 12 5.63 -16.92 -37.09
CA ALA A 12 6.33 -16.51 -35.87
C ALA A 12 5.34 -15.79 -34.95
N LEU A 13 4.91 -16.47 -33.90
CA LEU A 13 4.12 -15.91 -32.81
C LEU A 13 5.06 -15.02 -31.97
N ALA A 14 5.13 -13.73 -32.29
CA ALA A 14 5.83 -12.77 -31.44
C ALA A 14 4.93 -12.45 -30.24
N ALA A 15 5.10 -13.20 -29.16
CA ALA A 15 4.54 -12.88 -27.85
C ALA A 15 5.18 -11.58 -27.36
N GLY A 16 4.54 -10.45 -27.64
CA GLY A 16 4.86 -9.16 -27.05
C GLY A 16 4.47 -9.15 -25.58
N MET A 17 5.27 -9.78 -24.72
CA MET A 17 5.22 -9.51 -23.28
C MET A 17 5.80 -8.11 -23.08
N ALA A 18 4.93 -7.11 -23.06
CA ALA A 18 5.26 -5.82 -22.49
C ALA A 18 5.62 -6.04 -21.01
N CYS A 19 6.91 -6.07 -20.69
CA CYS A 19 7.36 -5.93 -19.31
C CYS A 19 6.96 -4.52 -18.87
N ALA A 20 5.80 -4.38 -18.24
CA ALA A 20 5.49 -3.18 -17.49
C ALA A 20 6.53 -3.06 -16.37
N PRO A 21 7.16 -1.89 -16.18
CA PRO A 21 8.11 -1.70 -15.09
C PRO A 21 7.37 -1.89 -13.75
N ALA A 22 7.87 -2.80 -12.92
CA ALA A 22 7.52 -2.84 -11.51
C ALA A 22 8.12 -1.60 -10.82
N SER A 23 7.33 -0.54 -10.68
CA SER A 23 7.59 0.54 -9.70
C SER A 23 7.40 0.01 -8.26
N ALA A 24 7.78 0.78 -7.24
CA ALA A 24 7.21 0.66 -5.90
C ALA A 24 6.36 1.91 -5.65
N ALA A 25 5.29 1.80 -4.85
CA ALA A 25 4.59 2.97 -4.33
C ALA A 25 4.99 3.21 -2.88
N LEU A 26 5.18 4.47 -2.56
CA LEU A 26 5.35 4.96 -1.20
C LEU A 26 4.32 6.07 -0.97
N VAL A 27 3.48 5.88 0.04
CA VAL A 27 2.62 6.92 0.59
C VAL A 27 3.18 7.33 1.92
N GLN A 28 3.58 8.60 2.03
CA GLN A 28 3.98 9.21 3.28
C GLN A 28 3.03 10.36 3.59
N PHE A 29 2.56 10.45 4.83
CA PHE A 29 1.65 11.50 5.25
C PHE A 29 1.92 11.93 6.68
N MET A 30 1.50 13.16 6.97
CA MET A 30 1.34 13.70 8.31
C MET A 30 0.10 14.58 8.28
N HIS A 31 -0.85 14.31 9.17
CA HIS A 31 -2.09 15.06 9.26
C HIS A 31 -2.45 15.34 10.71
N THR A 32 -2.88 16.58 10.97
CA THR A 32 -3.28 17.01 12.31
C THR A 32 -4.78 17.27 12.32
N PHE A 33 -5.47 16.58 13.22
CA PHE A 33 -6.87 16.79 13.52
C PHE A 33 -6.99 17.67 14.76
N VAL A 34 -7.84 18.68 14.69
CA VAL A 34 -8.13 19.57 15.81
C VAL A 34 -9.63 19.60 16.00
N ASN A 35 -10.10 19.19 17.17
CA ASN A 35 -11.51 19.31 17.53
C ASN A 35 -11.71 20.63 18.26
N THR A 36 -12.25 21.64 17.59
CA THR A 36 -12.50 22.96 18.21
C THR A 36 -13.83 23.03 18.97
N SER A 37 -14.64 21.96 18.94
CA SER A 37 -15.96 21.94 19.55
C SER A 37 -15.93 21.57 21.04
N GLY A 38 -17.06 21.78 21.73
CA GLY A 38 -17.24 21.42 23.15
C GLY A 38 -17.63 19.97 23.39
N ALA A 39 -17.65 19.11 22.36
CA ALA A 39 -18.00 17.70 22.47
C ALA A 39 -17.02 16.84 21.67
N ALA A 40 -16.98 15.52 21.92
CA ALA A 40 -16.18 14.62 21.12
C ALA A 40 -16.69 14.58 19.66
N GLN A 41 -15.78 14.54 18.70
CA GLN A 41 -16.10 14.52 17.26
C GLN A 41 -15.37 13.41 16.53
N ASP A 42 -16.02 12.91 15.48
CA ASP A 42 -15.46 11.93 14.57
C ASP A 42 -14.80 12.62 13.38
N PHE A 43 -13.59 12.19 13.03
CA PHE A 43 -12.82 12.68 11.91
C PHE A 43 -12.52 11.55 10.94
N THR A 44 -12.46 11.87 9.65
CA THR A 44 -12.01 10.96 8.61
C THR A 44 -11.04 11.67 7.67
N PHE A 45 -9.90 11.03 7.40
CA PHE A 45 -8.94 11.46 6.41
C PHE A 45 -8.61 10.29 5.50
N THR A 46 -8.60 10.52 4.20
CA THR A 46 -8.21 9.52 3.21
C THR A 46 -7.13 10.11 2.33
N VAL A 47 -6.04 9.36 2.16
CA VAL A 47 -5.00 9.64 1.17
C VAL A 47 -4.88 8.44 0.25
N SER A 48 -4.76 8.69 -1.05
CA SER A 48 -4.56 7.65 -2.05
C SER A 48 -3.41 8.00 -2.99
N SER A 49 -2.78 6.96 -3.52
CA SER A 49 -1.77 7.06 -4.57
C SER A 49 -2.00 5.94 -5.57
N ASP A 50 -1.99 6.28 -6.85
CA ASP A 50 -2.13 5.28 -7.90
C ASP A 50 -0.82 4.57 -8.16
N VAL A 51 -0.92 3.27 -8.38
CA VAL A 51 0.23 2.48 -8.74
C VAL A 51 -0.03 1.62 -9.96
N ALA A 52 0.78 1.86 -11.00
CA ALA A 52 0.68 1.20 -12.28
C ALA A 52 1.40 -0.16 -12.22
N TYR A 53 0.65 -1.23 -12.05
CA TYR A 53 1.17 -2.60 -12.06
C TYR A 53 0.29 -3.51 -12.89
N SER A 54 0.58 -3.59 -14.19
CA SER A 54 -0.12 -4.51 -15.08
C SER A 54 0.16 -5.96 -14.66
N GLY A 55 -0.88 -6.64 -14.18
CA GLY A 55 -0.93 -8.12 -14.11
C GLY A 55 -0.27 -8.78 -12.90
N GLN A 56 0.10 -8.03 -11.86
CA GLN A 56 0.64 -8.62 -10.62
C GLN A 56 -0.48 -8.93 -9.63
N SER A 57 -0.38 -10.09 -8.97
CA SER A 57 -1.35 -10.56 -7.97
C SER A 57 -0.80 -10.59 -6.55
N LEU A 58 0.47 -10.20 -6.35
CA LEU A 58 1.15 -10.29 -5.06
C LEU A 58 1.98 -9.03 -4.80
N PHE A 59 1.79 -8.44 -3.62
CA PHE A 59 2.49 -7.25 -3.17
C PHE A 59 3.21 -7.50 -1.87
N ASP A 60 4.45 -7.07 -1.79
CA ASP A 60 5.16 -6.91 -0.52
C ASP A 60 4.82 -5.54 0.06
N ILE A 61 4.20 -5.51 1.24
CA ILE A 61 3.78 -4.29 1.92
C ILE A 61 4.53 -4.10 3.23
N GLN A 62 4.85 -2.85 3.55
CA GLN A 62 5.44 -2.48 4.83
C GLN A 62 5.12 -1.04 5.18
N GLY A 63 5.23 -0.69 6.47
CA GLY A 63 4.98 0.68 6.89
C GLY A 63 5.00 0.88 8.39
N SER A 64 4.76 2.13 8.76
CA SER A 64 4.74 2.57 10.15
C SER A 64 3.70 3.66 10.36
N LEU A 65 3.20 3.74 11.59
CA LEU A 65 2.23 4.72 12.02
C LEU A 65 2.57 5.20 13.43
N ALA A 66 2.58 6.51 13.60
CA ALA A 66 2.79 7.19 14.86
C ALA A 66 1.66 8.18 15.10
N LEU A 67 1.32 8.38 16.37
CA LEU A 67 0.26 9.27 16.81
C LEU A 67 0.75 10.13 17.97
N ASN A 68 0.41 11.41 17.98
CA ASN A 68 0.70 12.31 19.07
C ASN A 68 -0.58 13.03 19.49
N LEU A 69 -1.02 12.82 20.73
CA LEU A 69 -2.22 13.42 21.31
C LEU A 69 -1.83 14.55 22.26
N ILE A 70 -2.50 15.69 22.13
CA ILE A 70 -2.29 16.90 22.93
C ILE A 70 -3.63 17.39 23.48
N ASP A 71 -3.69 17.55 24.80
CA ASP A 71 -4.76 18.30 25.48
C ASP A 71 -4.49 19.81 25.32
N LEU A 72 -5.43 20.54 24.72
CA LEU A 72 -5.30 22.00 24.56
C LEU A 72 -6.12 22.79 25.57
N ASN A 73 -6.93 22.13 26.39
CA ASN A 73 -7.94 22.78 27.21
C ASN A 73 -7.81 22.50 28.72
N GLY A 74 -6.99 21.52 29.11
CA GLY A 74 -6.67 21.21 30.50
C GLY A 74 -7.64 20.25 31.18
N ASN A 75 -8.44 19.49 30.43
CA ASN A 75 -9.35 18.48 30.97
C ASN A 75 -8.90 17.03 30.69
N GLY A 76 -7.74 16.85 30.09
CA GLY A 76 -7.26 15.58 29.57
C GLY A 76 -7.83 15.27 28.19
N ALA A 77 -7.00 14.68 27.33
CA ALA A 77 -7.40 14.34 25.96
C ALA A 77 -7.57 12.83 25.79
N THR A 78 -8.46 12.43 24.89
CA THR A 78 -8.71 11.05 24.48
C THR A 78 -8.91 10.97 22.98
N VAL A 79 -8.23 10.02 22.36
CA VAL A 79 -8.49 9.56 21.00
C VAL A 79 -8.97 8.12 21.05
N SER A 80 -10.00 7.78 20.27
CA SER A 80 -10.54 6.43 20.22
C SER A 80 -11.03 6.04 18.83
N THR A 81 -11.27 4.76 18.65
CA THR A 81 -12.04 4.24 17.53
C THR A 81 -13.54 4.55 17.70
N ASN A 82 -14.31 4.43 16.62
CA ASN A 82 -15.76 4.69 16.58
C ASN A 82 -16.49 3.57 15.82
N GLY A 83 -16.33 2.34 16.27
CA GLY A 83 -16.95 1.15 15.67
C GLY A 83 -16.18 0.56 14.48
N VAL A 84 -15.02 1.14 14.12
CA VAL A 84 -14.12 0.67 13.04
C VAL A 84 -12.65 0.95 13.42
N PRO A 85 -11.68 0.19 12.86
CA PRO A 85 -10.26 0.44 13.10
C PRO A 85 -9.85 1.86 12.75
N MET A 86 -8.90 2.40 13.51
CA MET A 86 -8.49 3.79 13.34
C MET A 86 -7.73 4.03 12.04
N TYR A 87 -6.99 3.03 11.59
CA TYR A 87 -6.25 3.05 10.34
C TYR A 87 -6.60 1.81 9.51
N VAL A 88 -6.88 2.04 8.23
CA VAL A 88 -7.15 1.00 7.24
C VAL A 88 -6.35 1.32 5.98
N ALA A 89 -5.47 0.41 5.59
CA ALA A 89 -4.82 0.43 4.28
C ALA A 89 -5.52 -0.56 3.34
N SER A 90 -5.73 -0.15 2.09
CA SER A 90 -6.32 -0.99 1.06
C SER A 90 -5.66 -0.78 -0.30
N ILE A 91 -5.74 -1.82 -1.13
CA ILE A 91 -5.22 -1.83 -2.51
C ILE A 91 -6.32 -2.26 -3.46
N GLY A 92 -6.51 -1.52 -4.57
CA GLY A 92 -7.45 -1.85 -5.64
C GLY A 92 -8.60 -0.86 -5.76
N SER A 93 -9.22 -0.81 -6.94
CA SER A 93 -10.19 0.23 -7.30
C SER A 93 -11.65 -0.22 -7.15
N VAL A 94 -12.01 -1.38 -7.71
CA VAL A 94 -13.41 -1.85 -7.77
C VAL A 94 -13.78 -2.66 -6.55
N ASN A 95 -12.86 -3.47 -6.03
CA ASN A 95 -13.01 -4.22 -4.79
C ASN A 95 -11.72 -4.10 -3.98
N PRO A 96 -11.52 -2.98 -3.26
CA PRO A 96 -10.30 -2.73 -2.51
C PRO A 96 -10.08 -3.83 -1.49
N THR A 97 -8.94 -4.52 -1.59
CA THR A 97 -8.52 -5.51 -0.61
C THR A 97 -7.95 -4.76 0.58
N VAL A 98 -8.53 -4.95 1.77
CA VAL A 98 -7.94 -4.43 3.01
C VAL A 98 -6.68 -5.23 3.28
N VAL A 99 -5.54 -4.53 3.30
CA VAL A 99 -4.23 -5.17 3.42
C VAL A 99 -3.66 -5.03 4.83
N GLN A 100 -4.04 -3.98 5.56
CA GLN A 100 -3.62 -3.78 6.94
C GLN A 100 -4.61 -2.92 7.73
N THR A 101 -4.80 -3.25 9.00
CA THR A 101 -5.52 -2.41 9.97
C THR A 101 -4.68 -2.19 11.23
N ILE A 102 -4.75 -1.00 11.81
CA ILE A 102 -3.99 -0.62 13.02
C ILE A 102 -4.93 0.10 13.99
N TRP A 103 -4.71 -0.12 15.28
CA TRP A 103 -5.57 0.35 16.38
C TRP A 103 -7.02 -0.08 16.13
N ASN A 104 -7.21 -1.41 16.17
CA ASN A 104 -8.48 -2.06 15.88
C ASN A 104 -9.51 -1.78 16.99
N GLU A 105 -10.78 -1.67 16.60
CA GLU A 105 -11.88 -1.52 17.55
C GLU A 105 -11.98 -2.75 18.48
N PRO A 106 -12.20 -2.56 19.80
CA PRO A 106 -12.20 -1.29 20.53
C PRO A 106 -10.78 -0.84 20.91
N TRP A 107 -10.42 0.39 20.55
CA TRP A 107 -9.16 0.99 20.97
C TRP A 107 -9.34 2.44 21.43
N SER A 108 -8.64 2.81 22.49
CA SER A 108 -8.54 4.18 22.95
C SER A 108 -7.18 4.46 23.56
N PHE A 109 -6.78 5.73 23.50
CA PHE A 109 -5.60 6.26 24.15
C PHE A 109 -5.95 7.61 24.76
N GLY A 110 -5.50 7.84 25.99
CA GLY A 110 -5.78 9.07 26.72
C GLY A 110 -4.55 9.58 27.45
N VAL A 111 -4.54 10.88 27.68
CA VAL A 111 -3.50 11.60 28.40
C VAL A 111 -4.13 12.40 29.53
N GLY A 112 -3.35 12.67 30.57
CA GLY A 112 -3.78 13.49 31.70
C GLY A 112 -3.98 14.97 31.34
N VAL A 113 -4.38 15.74 32.34
CA VAL A 113 -4.60 17.19 32.26
C VAL A 113 -3.34 17.92 31.81
N TYR A 114 -3.47 18.79 30.79
CA TYR A 114 -2.35 19.46 30.10
C TYR A 114 -1.29 18.47 29.58
N GLY A 115 -1.71 17.24 29.31
CA GLY A 115 -0.86 16.15 28.88
C GLY A 115 -0.56 16.18 27.39
N ASN A 116 0.61 15.66 27.06
CA ASN A 116 0.95 15.15 25.74
C ASN A 116 1.26 13.66 25.89
N GLY A 117 0.90 12.86 24.90
CA GLY A 117 1.27 11.46 24.89
C GLY A 117 1.28 10.85 23.50
N VAL A 118 2.12 9.83 23.37
CA VAL A 118 2.29 9.04 22.16
C VAL A 118 2.00 7.59 22.57
N PRO A 119 1.00 6.91 22.00
CA PRO A 119 0.85 5.47 22.18
C PRO A 119 2.04 4.74 21.52
N GLN A 120 2.17 3.44 21.77
CA GLN A 120 3.22 2.66 21.12
C GLN A 120 3.10 2.75 19.59
N ASP A 121 4.21 3.13 18.94
CA ASP A 121 4.32 3.15 17.48
C ASP A 121 3.97 1.80 16.87
N GLN A 122 3.29 1.85 15.74
CA GLN A 122 2.79 0.66 15.06
C GLN A 122 3.60 0.46 13.79
N VAL A 123 4.31 -0.67 13.73
CA VAL A 123 5.13 -1.05 12.57
C VAL A 123 4.63 -2.40 12.09
N PHE A 124 4.42 -2.52 10.79
CA PHE A 124 4.16 -3.81 10.16
C PHE A 124 5.28 -4.10 9.17
N ALA A 125 5.93 -5.24 9.40
CA ALA A 125 7.05 -5.71 8.61
C ALA A 125 6.58 -6.23 7.24
N ALA A 126 7.53 -6.29 6.29
CA ALA A 126 7.36 -6.82 4.95
C ALA A 126 6.50 -8.10 4.94
N MET A 127 5.30 -8.00 4.38
CA MET A 127 4.37 -9.12 4.24
C MET A 127 3.79 -9.17 2.82
N ASN A 128 3.69 -10.39 2.31
CA ASN A 128 3.12 -10.63 0.99
C ASN A 128 1.60 -10.70 1.08
N VAL A 129 0.93 -9.82 0.35
CA VAL A 129 -0.54 -9.74 0.30
C VAL A 129 -1.02 -10.04 -1.11
N PRO A 130 -1.88 -11.06 -1.28
CA PRO A 130 -2.52 -11.30 -2.56
C PRO A 130 -3.57 -10.22 -2.83
N VAL A 131 -3.59 -9.70 -4.05
CA VAL A 131 -4.57 -8.71 -4.50
C VAL A 131 -5.14 -9.11 -5.84
N THR A 132 -6.34 -8.61 -6.15
CA THR A 132 -6.96 -8.79 -7.46
C THR A 132 -6.14 -8.06 -8.53
N PRO A 133 -5.69 -8.75 -9.60
CA PRO A 133 -4.93 -8.10 -10.66
C PRO A 133 -5.77 -7.02 -11.36
N GLU A 134 -5.26 -5.79 -11.39
CA GLU A 134 -5.87 -4.64 -12.08
C GLU A 134 -4.77 -3.89 -12.85
N ALA A 135 -5.13 -3.12 -13.88
CA ALA A 135 -4.14 -2.36 -14.67
C ALA A 135 -3.53 -1.20 -13.86
N VAL A 136 -4.34 -0.60 -12.99
CA VAL A 136 -3.95 0.45 -12.04
C VAL A 136 -4.57 0.05 -10.71
N GLN A 137 -3.75 0.00 -9.66
CA GLN A 137 -4.20 -0.31 -8.32
C GLN A 137 -4.00 0.92 -7.44
N PRO A 138 -5.07 1.62 -7.04
CA PRO A 138 -4.96 2.69 -6.06
C PRO A 138 -4.63 2.08 -4.71
N LEU A 139 -3.60 2.63 -4.09
CA LEU A 139 -3.21 2.39 -2.72
C LEU A 139 -3.89 3.45 -1.89
N SER A 140 -4.77 3.05 -0.97
CA SER A 140 -5.56 3.98 -0.17
C SER A 140 -5.32 3.76 1.31
N ILE A 141 -5.16 4.84 2.05
CA ILE A 141 -5.08 4.86 3.50
C ILE A 141 -6.24 5.69 4.01
N THR A 142 -7.03 5.11 4.91
CA THR A 142 -8.13 5.80 5.58
C THR A 142 -7.87 5.82 7.07
N ILE A 143 -7.92 7.01 7.66
CA ILE A 143 -7.81 7.25 9.10
C ILE A 143 -9.17 7.70 9.60
N ARG A 144 -9.71 7.01 10.60
CA ARG A 144 -11.01 7.32 11.23
C ARG A 144 -10.84 7.33 12.74
N LEU A 145 -11.08 8.46 13.37
CA LEU A 145 -10.88 8.57 14.82
C LEU A 145 -11.98 9.42 15.43
N ARG A 146 -12.21 9.19 16.71
CA ARG A 146 -13.01 10.05 17.57
C ARG A 146 -12.07 10.76 18.53
N LEU A 147 -12.14 12.09 18.54
CA LEU A 147 -11.30 12.94 19.37
C LEU A 147 -12.16 13.68 20.39
N SER A 148 -11.70 13.73 21.64
CA SER A 148 -12.33 14.51 22.70
C SER A 148 -12.38 16.01 22.38
N ALA A 149 -13.22 16.72 23.15
CA ALA A 149 -13.51 18.13 22.93
C ALA A 149 -12.26 18.99 23.13
N ARG A 150 -12.03 19.96 22.23
CA ARG A 150 -10.93 20.94 22.35
C ARG A 150 -9.53 20.33 22.41
N ASP A 151 -9.33 19.21 21.74
CA ASP A 151 -8.04 18.52 21.70
C ASP A 151 -7.49 18.39 20.29
N MET A 152 -6.23 18.00 20.20
CA MET A 152 -5.50 17.86 18.95
C MET A 152 -4.79 16.52 18.89
N VAL A 153 -4.86 15.87 17.73
CA VAL A 153 -4.08 14.67 17.46
C VAL A 153 -3.39 14.78 16.11
N THR A 154 -2.09 14.50 16.08
CA THR A 154 -1.31 14.39 14.85
C THR A 154 -1.06 12.92 14.57
N VAL A 155 -1.40 12.48 13.35
CA VAL A 155 -1.13 11.13 12.87
C VAL A 155 -0.16 11.24 11.70
N SER A 156 0.90 10.45 11.75
CA SER A 156 1.90 10.39 10.69
C SER A 156 2.27 8.96 10.39
N GLY A 157 2.58 8.68 9.13
CA GLY A 157 2.92 7.32 8.75
C GLY A 157 3.46 7.19 7.35
N THR A 158 3.91 5.97 7.09
CA THR A 158 4.41 5.50 5.82
C THR A 158 3.72 4.20 5.45
N PHE A 159 3.42 4.03 4.18
CA PHE A 159 2.92 2.79 3.62
C PHE A 159 3.61 2.58 2.27
N GLN A 160 4.33 1.48 2.14
CA GLN A 160 5.00 1.09 0.93
C GLN A 160 4.36 -0.19 0.39
N ALA A 161 4.17 -0.25 -0.92
CA ALA A 161 3.77 -1.46 -1.63
C ALA A 161 4.68 -1.65 -2.85
N ALA A 162 5.32 -2.81 -2.92
CA ALA A 162 6.12 -3.22 -4.06
C ALA A 162 5.55 -4.51 -4.66
N PRO A 163 5.35 -4.58 -5.98
CA PRO A 163 4.90 -5.81 -6.63
C PRO A 163 6.01 -6.86 -6.55
N VAL A 164 5.65 -8.10 -6.22
CA VAL A 164 6.59 -9.23 -6.24
C VAL A 164 6.66 -9.77 -7.67
N PRO A 165 7.84 -9.82 -8.32
CA PRO A 165 7.96 -10.33 -9.68
C PRO A 165 7.47 -11.78 -9.79
N ALA A 166 6.63 -12.04 -10.80
CA ALA A 166 6.20 -13.40 -11.10
C ALA A 166 7.41 -14.32 -11.39
N PRO A 167 7.41 -15.59 -10.94
CA PRO A 167 8.53 -16.53 -11.15
C PRO A 167 8.98 -16.65 -12.62
N GLY A 168 8.05 -16.50 -13.58
CA GLY A 168 8.34 -16.57 -15.01
C GLY A 168 9.19 -15.42 -15.54
N ALA A 169 9.13 -14.22 -14.94
CA ALA A 169 9.94 -13.07 -15.35
C ALA A 169 11.43 -13.30 -15.02
N ILE A 170 11.72 -13.91 -13.88
CA ILE A 170 13.08 -14.29 -13.48
C ILE A 170 13.63 -15.37 -14.42
N ALA A 171 12.80 -16.35 -14.79
CA ALA A 171 13.17 -17.39 -15.74
C ALA A 171 13.51 -16.83 -17.14
N LEU A 172 12.75 -15.83 -17.63
CA LEU A 172 13.03 -15.18 -18.92
C LEU A 172 14.33 -14.37 -18.90
N LEU A 173 14.63 -13.68 -17.80
CA LEU A 173 15.89 -12.96 -17.61
C LEU A 173 17.10 -13.93 -17.61
N ALA A 174 16.94 -15.09 -16.97
CA ALA A 174 17.97 -16.12 -16.96
C ALA A 174 18.21 -16.71 -18.36
N MET A 175 17.15 -16.99 -19.13
CA MET A 175 17.28 -17.56 -20.47
C MET A 175 17.87 -16.57 -21.50
N THR A 176 17.61 -15.28 -21.37
CA THR A 176 18.23 -14.24 -22.22
C THR A 176 19.72 -14.05 -21.94
N GLY A 177 20.14 -14.16 -20.67
CA GLY A 177 21.57 -14.14 -20.30
C GLY A 177 22.36 -15.31 -20.89
N VAL A 178 21.79 -16.52 -20.89
CA VAL A 178 22.45 -17.72 -21.43
C VAL A 178 22.51 -17.70 -22.97
N SER A 179 21.45 -17.25 -23.64
CA SER A 179 21.41 -17.18 -25.11
C SER A 179 22.35 -16.11 -25.70
N GLY A 180 22.63 -15.03 -24.97
CA GLY A 180 23.66 -14.04 -25.34
C GLY A 180 25.10 -14.56 -25.20
N ALA A 181 25.38 -15.34 -24.15
CA ALA A 181 26.72 -15.86 -23.88
C ALA A 181 27.16 -16.97 -24.86
N VAL A 182 26.23 -17.80 -25.33
CA VAL A 182 26.51 -18.87 -26.29
C VAL A 182 26.92 -18.31 -27.66
N ARG A 183 26.41 -17.14 -28.05
CA ARG A 183 26.78 -16.50 -29.33
C ARG A 183 28.20 -15.91 -29.32
N ARG A 184 28.74 -15.58 -28.15
CA ARG A 184 30.08 -14.98 -28.00
C ARG A 184 31.22 -16.02 -27.95
N ARG A 185 30.91 -17.29 -27.65
CA ARG A 185 31.89 -18.40 -27.66
C ARG A 185 32.05 -19.10 -29.01
N ARG A 186 31.34 -18.65 -30.06
CA ARG A 186 31.45 -19.19 -31.43
C ARG A 186 32.05 -18.19 -32.43
N ARG A 187 32.84 -17.22 -31.96
CA ARG A 187 33.77 -16.46 -32.80
C ARG A 187 35.18 -16.67 -32.28
#